data_AF-A0A0C4EJX6-F1
#
_entry.id   AF-A0A0C4EJX6-F1
#
_cell.length_a   1.000
_cell.length_b   1.000
_cell.length_c   1.000
_cell.angle_alpha   90.00
_cell.angle_beta   90.00
_cell.angle_gamma   90.00
#
_symmetry.space_group_name_H-M   'P 1'
#
loop_
_entity.id
_entity.type
_entity.pdbx_description
1 polymer ?
#
loop_
_entity_poly.entity_id
_entity_poly.type
_entity_poly.pdbx_seq_one_letter_code
_entity_poly.pdbx_strand_id
1 'polypeptide(L)'
;MSCEKLEEHITTINTKFYAEPLKPIQMETMVSLVRGKHTFTLAGTSFGKTRIGEVYYCLFPAYRKPIVLVLNPLDSLGNNQVSWSQINDQCVQQ
;
A
#
# COMPACT_ATOMS: atom_id res chain seq x y z
N MET A 1 11.97 12.85 -7.47
CA MET A 1 10.58 13.25 -7.78
C MET A 1 10.19 14.39 -6.86
N SER A 2 9.46 15.40 -7.35
CA SER A 2 8.78 16.37 -6.47
C SER A 2 7.63 15.69 -5.71
N CYS A 3 7.17 16.28 -4.60
CA CYS A 3 6.05 15.73 -3.80
C CYS A 3 4.81 15.49 -4.67
N GLU A 4 4.42 16.48 -5.47
CA GLU A 4 3.22 16.43 -6.31
C GLU A 4 3.26 15.28 -7.32
N LYS A 5 4.39 15.07 -8.00
CA LYS A 5 4.57 13.96 -8.95
C LYS A 5 4.49 12.58 -8.28
N LEU A 6 4.88 12.50 -7.01
CA LEU A 6 4.80 11.26 -6.24
C LEU A 6 3.36 10.98 -5.80
N GLU A 7 2.65 11.98 -5.29
CA GLU A 7 1.24 11.85 -4.87
C GLU A 7 0.32 11.52 -6.05
N GLU A 8 0.56 12.12 -7.22
CA GLU A 8 -0.15 11.79 -8.47
C GLU A 8 0.10 10.34 -8.89
N HIS A 9 1.35 9.87 -8.81
CA HIS A 9 1.68 8.48 -9.12
C HIS A 9 1.02 7.50 -8.14
N ILE A 10 1.06 7.78 -6.84
CA ILE A 10 0.38 6.98 -5.82
C ILE A 10 -1.13 6.95 -6.08
N THR A 11 -1.73 8.10 -6.43
CA THR A 11 -3.15 8.19 -6.75
C THR A 11 -3.49 7.37 -7.99
N THR A 12 -2.66 7.43 -9.03
CA THR A 12 -2.82 6.65 -10.27
C THR A 12 -2.76 5.15 -10.00
N ILE A 13 -1.87 4.69 -9.13
CA ILE A 13 -1.82 3.27 -8.74
C ILE A 13 -3.05 2.90 -7.92
N ASN A 14 -3.47 3.75 -6.99
CA ASN A 14 -4.64 3.51 -6.16
C ASN A 14 -5.92 3.34 -6.99
N THR A 15 -6.16 4.20 -7.99
CA THR A 15 -7.38 4.17 -8.81
C THR A 15 -7.49 2.95 -9.71
N LYS A 16 -6.40 2.20 -9.93
CA LYS A 16 -6.46 0.91 -10.62
C LYS A 16 -7.19 -0.17 -9.80
N PHE A 17 -7.17 -0.07 -8.48
CA PHE A 17 -7.65 -1.13 -7.58
C PHE A 17 -8.80 -0.69 -6.67
N TYR A 18 -8.91 0.61 -6.41
CA TYR A 18 -9.86 1.17 -5.46
C TYR A 18 -10.63 2.34 -6.08
N ALA A 19 -11.96 2.33 -5.93
CA ALA A 19 -12.81 3.43 -6.38
C ALA A 19 -12.67 4.67 -5.50
N GLU A 20 -12.47 4.49 -4.19
CA GLU A 20 -12.32 5.60 -3.26
C GLU A 20 -10.92 6.22 -3.36
N PRO A 21 -10.76 7.53 -3.10
CA PRO A 21 -9.44 8.13 -2.93
C PRO A 21 -8.79 7.69 -1.60
N LEU A 22 -7.46 7.81 -1.52
CA LEU A 22 -6.75 7.63 -0.26
C LEU A 22 -7.13 8.74 0.72
N LYS A 23 -7.26 8.39 2.00
CA LYS A 23 -7.38 9.38 3.08
C LYS A 23 -6.06 10.15 3.20
N PRO A 24 -6.06 11.44 3.61
CA PRO A 24 -4.84 12.24 3.69
C PRO A 24 -3.71 11.57 4.48
N ILE A 25 -4.02 10.96 5.63
CA ILE A 25 -3.03 10.27 6.45
C ILE A 25 -2.52 8.95 5.84
N GLN A 26 -3.29 8.29 4.97
CA GLN A 26 -2.77 7.17 4.17
C GLN A 26 -1.76 7.67 3.12
N MET A 27 -2.07 8.79 2.46
CA MET A 27 -1.15 9.41 1.50
C MET A 27 0.16 9.85 2.18
N GLU A 28 0.06 10.52 3.33
CA GLU A 28 1.24 10.94 4.11
C GLU A 28 2.09 9.73 4.51
N THR A 29 1.45 8.66 4.99
CA THR A 29 2.12 7.40 5.33
C THR A 29 2.87 6.84 4.11
N MET A 30 2.23 6.78 2.95
CA MET A 30 2.87 6.30 1.71
C MET A 30 4.06 7.14 1.30
N VAL A 31 3.92 8.47 1.27
CA VAL A 31 5.00 9.39 0.90
C VAL A 31 6.19 9.22 1.86
N SER A 32 5.93 9.02 3.14
CA SER A 32 6.98 8.75 4.14
C SER A 32 7.69 7.41 3.87
N LEU A 33 6.93 6.35 3.60
CA LEU A 33 7.47 5.02 3.27
C LEU A 33 8.27 5.00 1.95
N VAL A 34 7.81 5.68 0.90
CA VAL A 34 8.52 5.78 -0.39
C VAL A 34 9.85 6.52 -0.23
N ARG A 35 9.92 7.46 0.71
CA ARG A 35 11.14 8.18 1.07
C ARG A 35 12.09 7.37 1.97
N GLY A 36 11.75 6.12 2.28
CA GLY A 36 12.57 5.25 3.12
C GLY A 36 12.60 5.65 4.60
N LYS A 37 11.60 6.41 5.08
CA LYS A 37 11.53 6.82 6.48
C LYS A 37 10.89 5.74 7.35
N HIS A 38 11.43 5.53 8.54
CA HIS A 38 10.71 4.81 9.60
C HIS A 38 9.44 5.59 9.95
N THR A 39 8.29 4.93 9.76
CA THR A 39 6.97 5.58 9.81
C THR A 39 6.09 4.83 10.81
N PHE A 40 5.54 5.55 11.78
CA PHE A 40 4.55 5.04 12.73
C PHE A 40 3.22 5.73 12.46
N THR A 41 2.23 4.97 11.98
CA THR A 41 0.89 5.50 11.69
C THR A 41 -0.09 4.96 12.72
N LEU A 42 -0.62 5.85 13.56
CA LEU A 42 -1.69 5.49 14.48
C LEU A 42 -3.01 5.40 13.71
N ALA A 43 -3.56 4.20 13.64
CA ALA A 43 -4.70 3.88 12.78
C ALA A 43 -5.71 2.99 13.52
N GLY A 44 -6.95 3.45 13.63
CA GLY A 44 -8.07 2.66 14.15
C GLY A 44 -8.39 1.41 13.32
N THR A 45 -9.29 0.58 13.82
CA THR A 45 -9.96 -0.46 13.00
C THR A 45 -10.67 0.23 11.83
N SER A 46 -10.77 -0.44 10.67
CA SER A 46 -11.29 0.12 9.38
C SER A 46 -10.51 1.28 8.74
N PHE A 47 -9.30 1.58 9.22
CA PHE A 47 -8.42 2.56 8.59
C PHE A 47 -7.95 2.20 7.16
N GLY A 48 -8.06 0.93 6.76
CA GLY A 48 -7.50 0.45 5.49
C GLY A 48 -5.98 0.27 5.57
N LYS A 49 -5.49 -0.35 6.65
CA LYS A 49 -4.06 -0.67 6.83
C LYS A 49 -3.54 -1.58 5.72
N THR A 50 -4.32 -2.58 5.31
CA THR A 50 -3.99 -3.49 4.20
C THR A 50 -3.76 -2.74 2.89
N ARG A 51 -4.63 -1.78 2.58
CA ARG A 51 -4.52 -0.94 1.38
C ARG A 51 -3.20 -0.17 1.31
N ILE A 52 -2.57 0.15 2.45
CA ILE A 52 -1.24 0.75 2.45
C ILE A 52 -0.18 -0.23 1.96
N GLY A 53 -0.22 -1.49 2.40
CA GLY A 53 0.73 -2.50 1.93
C GLY A 53 0.60 -2.78 0.44
N GLU A 54 -0.64 -2.93 -0.04
CA GLU A 54 -0.93 -3.29 -1.43
C GLU A 54 -0.55 -2.18 -2.41
N VAL A 55 -1.02 -0.95 -2.18
CA VAL A 55 -0.67 0.17 -3.06
C VAL A 55 0.83 0.42 -3.03
N TYR A 56 1.49 0.33 -1.87
CA TYR A 56 2.94 0.49 -1.74
C TYR A 56 3.72 -0.54 -2.54
N TYR A 57 3.32 -1.82 -2.49
CA TYR A 57 3.94 -2.90 -3.27
C TYR A 57 3.92 -2.57 -4.77
N CYS A 58 2.80 -2.06 -5.26
CA CYS A 58 2.59 -1.72 -6.68
C CYS A 58 3.26 -0.42 -7.14
N LEU A 59 3.91 0.35 -6.24
CA LEU A 59 4.73 1.51 -6.63
C LEU A 59 6.07 1.09 -7.24
N PHE A 60 6.47 -0.16 -7.04
CA PHE A 60 7.73 -0.69 -7.56
C PHE A 60 7.45 -1.62 -8.75
N PRO A 61 8.22 -1.50 -9.84
CA PRO A 61 8.01 -2.34 -11.01
C PRO A 61 8.35 -3.81 -10.70
N ALA A 62 7.61 -4.74 -11.31
CA ALA A 62 7.66 -6.16 -10.98
C ALA A 62 9.06 -6.78 -11.14
N TYR A 63 9.86 -6.30 -12.12
CA TYR A 63 11.23 -6.78 -12.34
C TYR A 63 12.17 -6.55 -11.15
N ARG A 64 11.84 -5.63 -10.23
CA ARG A 64 12.61 -5.40 -9.00
C ARG A 64 12.32 -6.42 -7.90
N LYS A 65 11.29 -7.27 -8.08
CA LYS A 65 10.87 -8.29 -7.13
C LYS A 65 10.75 -7.71 -5.70
N PRO A 66 9.93 -6.66 -5.51
CA PRO A 66 9.76 -6.07 -4.19
C PRO A 66 9.22 -7.11 -3.20
N ILE A 67 9.61 -6.99 -1.93
CA ILE A 67 9.09 -7.83 -0.84
C ILE A 67 8.55 -6.91 0.24
N VAL A 68 7.27 -7.06 0.56
CA VAL A 68 6.62 -6.36 1.68
C VAL A 68 6.27 -7.40 2.73
N LEU A 69 6.97 -7.34 3.87
CA LEU A 69 6.70 -8.22 5.01
C LEU A 69 5.70 -7.55 5.95
N VAL A 70 4.55 -8.17 6.16
CA VAL A 70 3.53 -7.72 7.11
C VAL A 70 3.52 -8.68 8.30
N LEU A 71 3.92 -8.16 9.48
CA LEU A 71 3.83 -8.90 10.73
C LEU A 71 2.47 -8.61 11.36
N ASN A 72 1.58 -9.60 11.35
CA ASN A 72 0.26 -9.50 11.98
C ASN A 72 0.19 -10.47 13.17
N PRO A 73 -0.01 -10.00 14.41
CA PRO A 73 -0.08 -10.86 15.59
C PRO A 73 -1.41 -11.63 15.72
N LEU A 74 -2.34 -11.48 14.78
CA LEU A 74 -3.66 -12.12 14.80
C LEU A 74 -3.79 -13.15 13.67
N ASP A 75 -3.48 -14.42 13.96
CA ASP A 75 -3.50 -15.52 12.97
C ASP A 75 -4.86 -15.66 12.25
N SER A 76 -5.97 -15.63 12.99
CA SER A 76 -7.32 -15.77 12.41
C SER A 76 -7.69 -14.61 11.48
N LEU A 77 -7.12 -13.41 11.69
CA LEU A 77 -7.36 -12.26 10.83
C LEU A 77 -6.41 -12.24 9.62
N GLY A 78 -5.19 -12.76 9.80
CA GLY A 78 -4.17 -12.87 8.77
C GLY A 78 -4.62 -13.71 7.59
N ASN A 79 -5.23 -14.87 7.84
CA ASN A 79 -5.71 -15.76 6.76
C ASN A 79 -6.75 -15.09 5.86
N ASN A 80 -7.67 -14.31 6.44
CA ASN A 80 -8.64 -13.55 5.66
C ASN A 80 -7.94 -12.46 4.84
N GLN A 81 -6.96 -11.74 5.40
CA GLN A 81 -6.22 -10.70 4.68
C GLN A 81 -5.46 -11.23 3.45
N VAL A 82 -4.87 -12.43 3.54
CA VAL A 82 -4.19 -13.07 2.41
C VAL A 82 -5.17 -13.42 1.28
N SER A 83 -6.40 -13.81 1.60
CA SER A 83 -7.43 -14.06 0.58
C SER A 83 -7.87 -12.80 -0.17
N TRP A 84 -7.75 -11.61 0.45
CA TRP A 84 -8.14 -10.34 -0.17
C TRP A 84 -7.01 -9.69 -0.99
N SER A 85 -5.76 -10.13 -0.84
CA SER A 85 -4.59 -9.54 -1.50
C SER A 85 -4.44 -9.93 -2.98
N GLN A 86 -5.56 -10.08 -3.70
CA GLN A 86 -5.63 -10.38 -5.14
C GLN A 86 -4.93 -9.30 -6.00
N ILE A 87 -4.71 -8.11 -5.43
CA ILE A 87 -4.00 -6.99 -6.05
C ILE A 87 -2.53 -7.35 -6.33
N ASN A 88 -1.89 -8.16 -5.48
CA ASN A 88 -0.48 -8.50 -5.65
C ASN A 88 -0.23 -9.25 -6.97
N ASP A 89 -1.12 -10.16 -7.35
CA ASP A 89 -1.02 -10.92 -8.61
C ASP A 89 -1.17 -10.01 -9.84
N GLN A 90 -2.03 -8.99 -9.75
CA GLN A 90 -2.23 -8.01 -10.82
C GLN A 90 -1.04 -7.04 -10.96
N CYS A 91 -0.32 -6.75 -9.88
CA CYS A 91 0.87 -5.90 -9.92
C CYS A 91 2.12 -6.61 -10.45
N VAL A 92 2.17 -7.95 -10.40
CA VAL A 92 3.25 -8.75 -11.00
C VAL A 92 3.20 -8.75 -12.54
N GLN A 93 2.06 -8.38 -13.14
CA GLN A 93 1.88 -8.28 -14.59
C GLN A 93 2.24 -6.89 -15.16
N GLN A 94 2.71 -5.95 -14.34
CA GLN A 94 3.11 -4.58 -14.75
C GLN A 94 4.61 -4.43 -15.05
#